data_AF-A0A8S4RBN2-F1
#
_entry.id   AF-A0A8S4RBN2-F1
#
_cell.length_a   1.000
_cell.length_b   1.000
_cell.length_c   1.000
_cell.angle_alpha   90.00
_cell.angle_beta   90.00
_cell.angle_gamma   90.00
#
_symmetry.space_group_name_H-M   'P 1'
#
loop_
_entity.id
_entity.type
_entity.pdbx_description
1 polymer ?
#
loop_
_entity_poly.entity_id
_entity_poly.type
_entity_poly.pdbx_seq_one_letter_code
_entity_poly.pdbx_strand_id
1 'polypeptide(L)'
;MIYTTTIHTHRHLVPKCCEKTLQLLRDNQETLLTILEVLLCDPLYLWIVSTTSKAKASNARTKLSLGGKAANKGPAASVTKASGGGEEGSGGLAGRALLAVRCKLCGAEGGAAGGVSVRGHVARLIHEATDPANLCRLFHGWQAYL
;
A
#
# COMPACT_ATOMS: atom_id res chain seq x y z
N MET A 1 10.54 -28.09 -33.21
CA MET A 1 9.23 -27.40 -33.27
C MET A 1 8.38 -27.52 -32.00
N ILE A 2 8.58 -28.55 -31.17
CA ILE A 2 7.81 -28.77 -29.92
C ILE A 2 8.27 -27.88 -28.74
N TYR A 3 9.56 -27.57 -28.64
CA TYR A 3 10.11 -26.75 -27.53
C TYR A 3 9.69 -25.28 -27.54
N THR A 4 9.52 -24.68 -28.72
CA THR A 4 9.11 -23.28 -28.87
C THR A 4 7.66 -23.05 -28.45
N THR A 5 6.78 -24.04 -28.65
CA THR A 5 5.37 -23.96 -28.24
C THR A 5 5.21 -24.09 -26.72
N THR A 6 6.02 -24.94 -26.07
CA THR A 6 6.01 -25.11 -24.60
C THR A 6 6.50 -23.88 -23.84
N ILE A 7 7.48 -23.15 -24.39
CA ILE A 7 7.96 -21.90 -23.77
C ILE A 7 6.92 -20.78 -23.93
N HIS A 8 6.21 -20.75 -25.07
CA HIS A 8 5.18 -19.75 -25.31
C HIS A 8 3.93 -19.97 -24.46
N THR A 9 3.55 -21.21 -24.17
CA THR A 9 2.42 -21.52 -23.28
C THR A 9 2.69 -21.11 -21.83
N HIS A 10 3.93 -21.30 -21.33
CA HIS A 10 4.30 -20.91 -19.96
C HIS A 10 4.22 -19.38 -19.75
N ARG A 11 4.64 -18.59 -20.75
CA ARG A 11 4.60 -17.12 -20.68
C ARG A 11 3.19 -16.55 -20.52
N HIS A 12 2.16 -17.25 -21.01
CA HIS A 12 0.76 -16.82 -20.90
C HIS A 12 0.02 -17.42 -19.71
N LEU A 13 0.64 -18.35 -18.96
CA LEU A 13 -0.01 -19.01 -17.84
C LEU A 13 -0.18 -18.07 -16.64
N VAL A 14 0.89 -17.39 -16.22
CA VAL A 14 0.87 -16.51 -15.04
C VAL A 14 -0.19 -15.40 -15.16
N PRO A 15 -0.25 -14.61 -16.25
CA PRO A 15 -1.28 -13.58 -16.39
C PRO A 15 -2.70 -14.16 -16.35
N LYS A 16 -2.93 -15.31 -16.98
CA LYS A 16 -4.26 -15.95 -16.99
C LYS A 16 -4.68 -16.45 -15.61
N CYS A 17 -3.76 -17.04 -14.85
CA CYS A 17 -4.03 -17.44 -13.47
C CYS A 17 -4.33 -16.20 -12.60
N CYS A 18 -3.53 -15.14 -12.71
CA CYS A 18 -3.76 -13.88 -11.99
C CYS A 18 -5.11 -13.24 -12.36
N GLU A 19 -5.51 -13.25 -13.64
CA GLU A 19 -6.81 -12.75 -14.08
C GLU A 19 -7.96 -13.52 -13.41
N LYS A 20 -7.88 -14.85 -13.34
CA LYS A 20 -8.89 -15.67 -12.68
C LYS A 20 -8.97 -15.41 -11.18
N THR A 21 -7.82 -15.33 -10.51
CA THR A 21 -7.78 -15.00 -9.08
C THR A 21 -8.31 -13.61 -8.82
N LEU A 22 -7.92 -12.60 -9.60
CA LEU A 22 -8.39 -11.23 -9.44
C LEU A 22 -9.89 -11.10 -9.71
N GLN A 23 -10.43 -11.86 -10.66
CA GLN A 23 -11.87 -11.94 -10.89
C GLN A 23 -12.58 -12.47 -9.64
N LEU A 24 -12.10 -13.59 -9.07
CA LEU A 24 -12.68 -14.17 -7.86
C LEU A 24 -12.66 -13.20 -6.67
N LEU A 25 -11.57 -12.45 -6.51
CA LEU A 25 -11.45 -11.43 -5.47
C LEU A 25 -12.45 -10.28 -5.65
N ARG A 26 -12.74 -9.88 -6.90
CA ARG A 26 -13.76 -8.86 -7.20
C ARG A 26 -15.17 -9.38 -6.97
N ASP A 27 -15.44 -10.60 -7.40
CA ASP A 27 -16.77 -11.23 -7.25
C ASP A 27 -17.15 -11.41 -5.78
N ASN A 28 -16.16 -11.66 -4.91
CA ASN A 28 -16.35 -11.87 -3.46
C ASN A 28 -15.93 -10.67 -2.60
N GLN A 29 -15.85 -9.46 -3.17
CA GLN A 29 -15.29 -8.29 -2.48
C GLN A 29 -16.04 -7.95 -1.18
N GLU A 30 -17.37 -8.08 -1.14
CA GLU A 30 -18.17 -7.73 0.04
C GLU A 30 -17.88 -8.70 1.20
N THR A 31 -17.75 -9.99 0.91
CA THR A 31 -17.35 -11.01 1.89
C THR A 31 -15.95 -10.73 2.44
N LEU A 32 -15.00 -10.34 1.58
CA LEU A 32 -13.65 -9.99 2.03
C LEU A 32 -13.64 -8.75 2.92
N LEU A 33 -14.41 -7.72 2.56
CA LEU A 33 -14.50 -6.48 3.33
C LEU A 33 -15.17 -6.69 4.68
N THR A 34 -16.24 -7.49 4.76
CA THR A 34 -16.89 -7.82 6.03
C THR A 34 -15.94 -8.57 6.97
N ILE A 35 -15.17 -9.53 6.46
CA ILE A 35 -14.14 -10.22 7.27
C ILE A 35 -13.09 -9.22 7.77
N LEU A 36 -12.59 -8.34 6.90
CA LEU A 36 -11.60 -7.33 7.29
C LEU A 36 -12.15 -6.34 8.31
N GLU A 37 -13.41 -5.91 8.18
CA GLU A 37 -14.10 -5.05 9.14
C GLU A 37 -14.19 -5.72 10.53
N VAL A 38 -14.57 -7.00 10.59
CA VAL A 38 -14.62 -7.77 11.85
C VAL A 38 -13.24 -7.90 12.50
N LEU A 39 -12.20 -8.22 11.71
CA LEU A 39 -10.83 -8.34 12.22
C LEU A 39 -10.28 -7.01 12.75
N LEU A 40 -10.74 -5.90 12.21
CA LEU A 40 -10.35 -4.56 12.65
C LEU A 40 -10.99 -4.17 13.99
N CYS A 41 -12.17 -4.72 14.27
CA CYS A 41 -12.87 -4.55 15.53
C CYS A 41 -12.37 -5.49 16.64
N ASP A 42 -11.40 -6.38 16.36
CA ASP A 42 -10.83 -7.27 17.37
C ASP A 42 -10.03 -6.44 18.41
N PRO A 43 -10.33 -6.55 19.72
CA PRO A 43 -9.64 -5.81 20.77
C PRO A 43 -8.11 -6.05 20.82
N LEU A 44 -7.62 -7.18 20.28
CA LEU A 44 -6.19 -7.48 20.19
C LEU A 44 -5.47 -6.71 19.07
N TYR A 45 -6.18 -6.19 18.07
CA TYR A 45 -5.60 -5.35 17.01
C TYR A 45 -4.83 -4.14 17.58
N LEU A 46 -5.36 -3.57 18.66
CA LEU A 46 -4.78 -2.41 19.35
C LEU A 46 -3.36 -2.69 19.89
N TRP A 47 -3.04 -3.95 20.23
CA TRP A 47 -1.72 -4.32 20.77
C TRP A 47 -0.62 -4.21 19.71
N ILE A 48 -0.90 -4.62 18.47
CA ILE A 48 0.08 -4.65 17.37
C ILE A 48 0.41 -3.23 16.87
N VAL A 49 -0.57 -2.34 16.85
CA VAL A 49 -0.40 -0.95 16.42
C VAL A 49 0.32 -0.11 17.48
N SER A 50 0.08 -0.38 18.78
CA SER A 50 0.72 0.36 19.89
C SER A 50 2.24 0.13 19.96
N THR A 51 2.73 -1.07 19.64
CA THR A 51 4.18 -1.39 19.67
C THR A 51 4.94 -0.77 18.49
N THR A 52 4.37 -0.79 17.28
CA THR A 52 4.96 -0.16 16.08
C THR A 52 4.95 1.36 16.16
N SER A 53 3.91 1.96 16.74
CA SER A 53 3.83 3.41 16.97
C SER A 53 4.89 3.90 17.98
N LYS A 54 5.16 3.12 19.03
CA LYS A 54 6.22 3.40 20.02
C LYS A 54 7.62 3.30 19.41
N ALA A 55 7.85 2.35 18.49
CA ALA A 55 9.12 2.20 17.78
C ALA A 55 9.41 3.36 16.79
N LYS A 56 8.39 3.95 16.17
CA LYS A 56 8.56 5.15 15.32
C LYS A 56 8.84 6.42 16.13
N ALA A 57 8.24 6.56 17.32
CA ALA A 57 8.47 7.71 18.20
C ALA A 57 9.90 7.75 18.79
N SER A 58 10.51 6.59 19.07
CA SER A 58 11.90 6.53 19.54
C SER A 58 12.91 6.91 18.44
N ASN A 59 12.66 6.52 17.20
CA ASN A 59 13.57 6.80 16.08
C ASN A 59 13.52 8.27 15.61
N ALA A 60 12.42 8.98 15.87
CA ALA A 60 12.31 10.42 15.60
C ALA A 60 13.12 11.28 16.59
N ARG A 61 13.36 10.82 17.82
CA ARG A 61 14.18 11.56 18.80
C ARG A 61 15.67 11.51 18.51
N THR A 62 16.17 10.43 17.88
CA THR A 62 17.61 10.27 17.61
C THR A 62 18.13 11.16 16.49
N LYS A 63 17.26 11.68 15.60
CA LYS A 63 17.65 12.63 14.53
C LYS A 63 17.78 14.09 14.97
N LEU A 64 17.38 14.44 16.20
CA LEU A 64 17.46 15.81 16.73
C LEU A 64 18.74 16.08 17.56
N SER A 65 19.63 15.09 17.74
CA SER A 65 20.80 15.22 18.64
C SER A 65 22.17 15.34 17.92
N LEU A 66 22.24 15.41 16.59
CA LEU A 66 23.52 15.51 15.83
C LEU A 66 23.54 16.70 14.85
N GLY A 67 23.24 17.90 15.33
CA GLY A 67 23.34 19.12 14.51
C GLY A 67 23.31 20.41 15.33
N GLY A 68 24.42 20.73 16.00
CA GLY A 68 24.61 21.98 16.74
C GLY A 68 25.59 22.93 16.04
N LYS A 69 25.10 24.13 15.68
CA LYS A 69 25.73 25.44 15.32
C LYS A 69 25.08 26.00 14.03
N ALA A 70 24.62 27.25 13.88
CA ALA A 70 24.44 28.43 14.73
C ALA A 70 23.56 29.46 13.96
N ALA A 71 22.77 30.26 14.71
CA ALA A 71 22.21 31.61 14.45
C ALA A 71 21.69 32.06 13.06
N ASN A 72 20.46 32.60 12.98
CA ASN A 72 20.17 34.07 12.99
C ASN A 72 18.66 34.42 12.75
N LYS A 73 18.15 35.39 13.53
CA LYS A 73 17.03 36.38 13.36
C LYS A 73 15.68 36.03 12.68
N GLY A 74 14.56 36.32 13.38
CA GLY A 74 13.18 36.43 12.85
C GLY A 74 12.88 37.77 12.14
N PRO A 75 11.62 38.25 11.96
CA PRO A 75 10.32 37.76 12.46
C PRO A 75 9.14 37.77 11.43
N ALA A 76 7.90 37.54 11.92
CA ALA A 76 6.59 38.02 11.42
C ALA A 76 5.62 37.07 10.64
N ALA A 77 4.65 36.55 11.40
CA ALA A 77 3.18 36.67 11.23
C ALA A 77 2.37 35.93 10.13
N SER A 78 1.18 35.48 10.58
CA SER A 78 -0.04 34.97 9.89
C SER A 78 0.02 33.51 9.37
N VAL A 79 -0.49 32.50 10.10
CA VAL A 79 -1.90 32.16 10.40
C VAL A 79 -2.72 31.86 9.14
N THR A 80 -2.89 30.56 8.82
CA THR A 80 -4.22 29.94 8.68
C THR A 80 -4.18 28.52 9.21
N LYS A 81 -4.81 28.39 10.37
CA LYS A 81 -5.14 27.17 11.10
C LYS A 81 -6.44 26.62 10.52
N ALA A 82 -6.42 25.37 10.08
CA ALA A 82 -7.59 24.48 10.09
C ALA A 82 -7.15 23.27 10.90
N SER A 83 -7.19 23.27 12.25
CA SER A 83 -8.35 23.05 13.12
C SER A 83 -9.39 22.06 12.59
N GLY A 84 -9.37 20.88 13.19
CA GLY A 84 -10.43 19.87 13.22
C GLY A 84 -9.86 18.57 13.79
N GLY A 85 -9.57 18.52 15.09
CA GLY A 85 -10.22 17.57 16.02
C GLY A 85 -9.52 16.20 15.97
N GLY A 86 -8.69 15.78 16.92
CA GLY A 86 -9.09 15.54 18.30
C GLY A 86 -10.12 14.41 18.31
N GLU A 87 -9.66 13.17 18.57
CA GLU A 87 -10.44 11.92 18.74
C GLU A 87 -10.65 10.99 17.51
N GLU A 88 -9.57 10.50 16.89
CA GLU A 88 -9.60 9.24 16.08
C GLU A 88 -8.29 8.44 16.27
N GLY A 89 -8.03 7.94 17.47
CA GLY A 89 -6.76 7.28 17.82
C GLY A 89 -6.51 5.88 17.22
N SER A 90 -7.41 5.35 16.40
CA SER A 90 -7.26 4.03 15.75
C SER A 90 -8.09 3.93 14.47
N GLY A 91 -9.31 4.50 14.48
CA GLY A 91 -10.26 4.45 13.35
C GLY A 91 -9.75 5.07 12.05
N GLY A 92 -8.94 6.12 12.11
CA GLY A 92 -8.47 6.83 10.90
C GLY A 92 -7.50 6.02 10.03
N LEU A 93 -6.58 5.25 10.62
CA LEU A 93 -5.67 4.38 9.84
C LEU A 93 -6.37 3.13 9.32
N ALA A 94 -7.23 2.57 10.16
CA ALA A 94 -7.99 1.37 9.89
C ALA A 94 -9.01 1.60 8.75
N GLY A 95 -9.78 2.68 8.83
CA GLY A 95 -10.70 3.11 7.77
C GLY A 95 -9.99 3.44 6.45
N ARG A 96 -8.80 4.08 6.52
CA ARG A 96 -7.97 4.32 5.32
C ARG A 96 -7.46 3.03 4.68
N ALA A 97 -7.10 2.03 5.49
CA ALA A 97 -6.69 0.73 4.98
C ALA A 97 -7.86 0.00 4.30
N LEU A 98 -9.05 0.00 4.90
CA LEU A 98 -10.26 -0.55 4.26
C LEU A 98 -10.60 0.16 2.95
N LEU A 99 -10.55 1.49 2.93
CA LEU A 99 -10.76 2.27 1.71
C LEU A 99 -9.72 1.91 0.62
N ALA A 100 -8.46 1.77 1.00
CA ALA A 100 -7.40 1.36 0.07
C ALA A 100 -7.66 -0.04 -0.51
N VAL A 101 -8.11 -1.00 0.32
CA VAL A 101 -8.49 -2.34 -0.15
C VAL A 101 -9.68 -2.28 -1.11
N ARG A 102 -10.71 -1.47 -0.80
CA ARG A 102 -11.85 -1.24 -1.70
C ARG A 102 -11.38 -0.68 -3.06
N CYS A 103 -10.53 0.34 -3.05
CA CYS A 103 -9.96 0.92 -4.26
C CYS A 103 -9.12 -0.09 -5.07
N LYS A 104 -8.35 -0.95 -4.39
CA LYS A 104 -7.57 -2.03 -5.00
C LYS A 104 -8.48 -3.04 -5.70
N LEU A 105 -9.49 -3.55 -5.01
CA LEU A 105 -10.41 -4.55 -5.58
C LEU A 105 -11.17 -3.97 -6.78
N CYS A 106 -11.70 -2.76 -6.70
CA CYS A 106 -12.39 -2.10 -7.82
C CYS A 106 -11.46 -1.67 -8.97
N GLY A 107 -10.13 -1.68 -8.77
CA GLY A 107 -9.15 -1.20 -9.74
C GLY A 107 -9.19 0.32 -9.96
N ALA A 108 -9.59 1.08 -8.94
CA ALA A 108 -9.70 2.54 -8.94
C ALA A 108 -8.41 3.26 -8.47
N GLU A 109 -7.38 2.51 -8.08
CA GLU A 109 -6.16 3.05 -7.46
C GLU A 109 -5.35 4.02 -8.35
N GLY A 110 -5.59 4.02 -9.66
CA GLY A 110 -4.96 4.95 -10.61
C GLY A 110 -5.74 6.24 -10.89
N GLY A 111 -6.82 6.53 -10.16
CA GLY A 111 -7.66 7.72 -10.39
C GLY A 111 -8.55 7.64 -11.64
N ALA A 112 -8.64 6.48 -12.28
CA ALA A 112 -9.52 6.24 -13.42
C ALA A 112 -10.98 6.16 -12.94
N ALA A 113 -11.77 7.19 -13.23
CA ALA A 113 -13.22 7.23 -13.01
C ALA A 113 -13.89 6.17 -13.89
N GLY A 114 -14.09 4.97 -13.34
CA GLY A 114 -14.64 3.81 -14.05
C GLY A 114 -13.96 2.48 -13.74
N GLY A 115 -12.83 2.51 -13.01
CA GLY A 115 -12.05 1.31 -12.70
C GLY A 115 -11.36 0.72 -13.92
N VAL A 116 -10.38 -0.17 -13.70
CA VAL A 116 -9.67 -0.86 -14.77
C VAL A 116 -10.20 -2.29 -14.91
N SER A 117 -10.34 -2.75 -16.16
CA SER A 117 -10.69 -4.16 -16.46
C SER A 117 -9.73 -5.14 -15.78
N VAL A 118 -10.18 -6.36 -15.49
CA VAL A 118 -9.35 -7.36 -14.79
C VAL A 118 -8.03 -7.60 -15.52
N ARG A 119 -8.08 -7.79 -16.84
CA ARG A 119 -6.88 -7.94 -17.67
C ARG A 119 -5.97 -6.71 -17.63
N GLY A 120 -6.52 -5.51 -17.74
CA GLY A 120 -5.74 -4.27 -17.65
C GLY A 120 -5.11 -4.07 -16.28
N HIS A 121 -5.82 -4.47 -15.22
CA HIS A 121 -5.31 -4.40 -13.86
C HIS A 121 -4.15 -5.37 -13.65
N VAL A 122 -4.30 -6.64 -14.05
CA VAL A 122 -3.22 -7.64 -13.98
C VAL A 122 -2.02 -7.19 -14.82
N ALA A 123 -2.23 -6.70 -16.03
CA ALA A 123 -1.14 -6.22 -16.88
C ALA A 123 -0.36 -5.06 -16.23
N ARG A 124 -1.06 -4.12 -15.58
CA ARG A 124 -0.43 -3.02 -14.84
C ARG A 124 0.40 -3.53 -13.67
N LEU A 125 -0.16 -4.45 -12.88
CA LEU A 125 0.54 -5.04 -11.72
C LEU A 125 1.80 -5.78 -12.15
N ILE A 126 1.73 -6.57 -13.23
CA ILE A 126 2.91 -7.26 -13.77
C ILE A 126 3.95 -6.24 -14.25
N HIS A 127 3.52 -5.18 -14.93
CA HIS A 127 4.42 -4.14 -15.39
C HIS A 127 5.12 -3.43 -14.22
N GLU A 128 4.36 -3.00 -13.22
CA GLU A 128 4.88 -2.33 -12.02
C GLU A 128 5.87 -3.22 -11.25
N ALA A 129 5.58 -4.52 -11.14
CA ALA A 129 6.44 -5.50 -10.49
C ALA A 129 7.72 -5.82 -11.28
N THR A 130 7.73 -5.59 -12.59
CA THR A 130 8.88 -5.87 -13.47
C THR A 130 9.70 -4.61 -13.78
N ASP A 131 9.23 -3.43 -13.38
CA ASP A 131 9.89 -2.15 -13.69
C ASP A 131 11.24 -2.06 -12.97
N PRO A 132 12.37 -1.92 -13.69
CA PRO A 132 13.69 -1.78 -13.08
C PRO A 132 13.79 -0.57 -12.15
N ALA A 133 13.03 0.50 -12.39
CA ALA A 133 13.03 1.69 -11.53
C ALA A 133 12.40 1.42 -10.15
N ASN A 134 11.43 0.50 -10.08
CA ASN A 134 10.87 0.03 -8.82
C ASN A 134 11.83 -0.97 -8.16
N LEU A 135 12.34 -1.94 -8.95
CA LEU A 135 13.21 -3.01 -8.47
C LEU A 135 14.52 -2.48 -7.86
N CYS A 136 15.12 -1.45 -8.43
CA CYS A 136 16.36 -0.87 -7.91
C CYS A 136 16.19 -0.13 -6.57
N ARG A 137 14.94 0.18 -6.18
CA ARG A 137 14.61 0.86 -4.92
C ARG A 137 14.21 -0.11 -3.81
N LEU A 138 14.04 -1.40 -4.10
CA LEU A 138 13.79 -2.40 -3.07
C LEU A 138 14.99 -2.51 -2.12
N PHE A 139 14.69 -2.90 -0.89
CA PHE A 139 15.72 -3.24 0.08
C PHE A 139 16.58 -4.39 -0.46
N HIS A 140 17.92 -4.24 -0.45
CA HIS A 140 18.88 -5.18 -1.04
C HIS A 140 18.66 -6.66 -0.64
N GLY A 141 18.15 -6.93 0.57
CA GLY A 141 17.85 -8.28 1.05
C GLY A 141 16.70 -9.00 0.31
N TRP A 142 15.91 -8.29 -0.50
CA TRP A 142 14.86 -8.86 -1.34
C TRP A 142 15.39 -9.49 -2.65
N GLN A 143 16.67 -9.26 -2.99
CA GLN A 143 17.35 -9.91 -4.12
C GLN A 143 16.61 -9.76 -5.47
N ALA A 144 16.28 -8.52 -5.84
CA ALA A 144 15.54 -8.20 -7.08
C ALA A 144 16.23 -8.58 -8.41
N TYR A 145 17.47 -9.07 -8.34
CA TYR A 145 18.29 -9.46 -9.49
C TYR A 145 18.26 -10.97 -9.79
N LEU A 146 17.55 -11.76 -8.97
CA LEU A 146 17.32 -13.19 -9.19
C LEU A 146 16.11 -13.44 -10.07
#